data_AF-A0A934MEI7-F1
#
_entry.id   AF-A0A934MEI7-F1
#
_cell.length_a   1.000
_cell.length_b   1.000
_cell.length_c   1.000
_cell.angle_alpha   90.00
_cell.angle_beta   90.00
_cell.angle_gamma   90.00
#
_symmetry.space_group_name_H-M   'P 1'
#
loop_
_entity.id
_entity.type
_entity.pdbx_description
1 polymer ?
#
loop_
_entity_poly.entity_id
_entity_poly.type
_entity_poly.pdbx_seq_one_letter_code
_entity_poly.pdbx_strand_id
1 'polypeptide(L)'
;MSIDLDLRFPSYRRIDVNALLHDLTSDFVTTTVIVSSGAIVFLGKDEGADTRYIALRAPIGSGSRLSYDPDTGEASGSVHRISFGRLGQTYNEDDGTVDFGRLGTSSGAPQELLISGLYRTLGVDIQTWIDAILALDGQGTQIDFLDAALEAGPITLEGSSARDVYVGTPADDSINGRSNDDRLFGGDGDDSINGFDGNDFMDGGPGDDFLIGGDGMNTVLGGAGDDVVSGALEGGSRLDGGDGNDYISGSLDDDWITGGNGDDLIITSPGLDTIQAGADDDTVRATAADVDSVSQDHSDIDGGAGTDVIDMNTFRIPYLDVTVVNDDGVISVTGDTVIDMTLTNVEVLKFVDGQLDFDNESSAATVLRLYEAAWGRGPDLVGFNEWIERLEGGASLEDLAESLTATNRYQEIYGGLSNEEFVETLYQTALGRDADATGLAGWTARLDSGVMERSELLWRFAESREHVAQLADVVAEGLWSANENAVSVSLLYLAAYDRMPTYDEFDRDYGTVNLERLNWVADQIFSSDEVQDRYAGLDDEGFITALYNDILGRDPDAAGLAAWTHQLDEGLQDRSDLFRNFAEGREHQKLVADQVLADGMIFS
;
A
#
# COMPACT_ATOMS: atom_id res chain seq x y z
N MET A 1 54.41 -31.45 -11.55
CA MET A 1 54.89 -32.23 -10.38
C MET A 1 53.65 -32.83 -9.73
N SER A 2 53.56 -34.15 -9.55
CA SER A 2 52.33 -34.79 -9.05
C SER A 2 52.35 -34.91 -7.53
N ILE A 3 51.29 -34.44 -6.87
CA ILE A 3 51.03 -34.63 -5.43
C ILE A 3 49.85 -35.60 -5.31
N ASP A 4 50.10 -36.77 -4.75
CA ASP A 4 49.05 -37.76 -4.44
C ASP A 4 48.61 -37.61 -2.97
N LEU A 5 47.32 -37.32 -2.73
CA LEU A 5 46.72 -37.26 -1.40
C LEU A 5 45.79 -38.46 -1.18
N ASP A 6 46.19 -39.43 -0.34
CA ASP A 6 45.33 -40.55 0.08
C ASP A 6 44.45 -40.12 1.27
N LEU A 7 43.27 -39.55 0.98
CA LEU A 7 42.31 -39.12 1.99
C LEU A 7 41.50 -40.30 2.55
N ARG A 8 41.80 -40.69 3.80
CA ARG A 8 41.01 -41.68 4.55
C ARG A 8 40.31 -41.04 5.73
N PHE A 9 38.98 -41.00 5.70
CA PHE A 9 38.16 -40.39 6.74
C PHE A 9 37.63 -41.42 7.75
N PRO A 10 37.94 -41.25 9.05
CA PRO A 10 37.08 -41.66 10.13
C PRO A 10 36.46 -40.44 10.85
N SER A 11 35.12 -40.44 10.95
CA SER A 11 34.25 -39.72 11.89
C SER A 11 34.70 -38.35 12.46
N TYR A 12 33.99 -37.29 12.04
CA TYR A 12 33.74 -36.02 12.75
C TYR A 12 34.92 -35.36 13.52
N ARG A 13 35.58 -34.39 12.88
CA ARG A 13 36.11 -33.18 13.55
C ARG A 13 36.02 -31.94 12.65
N ARG A 14 35.77 -30.79 13.27
CA ARG A 14 35.84 -29.45 12.67
C ARG A 14 37.30 -29.17 12.29
N ILE A 15 37.56 -28.79 11.04
CA ILE A 15 38.89 -28.41 10.54
C ILE A 15 39.02 -26.89 10.62
N ASP A 16 40.11 -26.40 11.20
CA ASP A 16 40.47 -24.98 11.17
C ASP A 16 41.38 -24.73 9.97
N VAL A 17 40.84 -24.09 8.93
CA VAL A 17 41.44 -24.01 7.60
C VAL A 17 42.64 -23.04 7.56
N ASN A 18 42.71 -22.08 8.49
CA ASN A 18 43.78 -21.08 8.54
C ASN A 18 45.17 -21.69 8.79
N ALA A 19 45.25 -22.86 9.44
CA ALA A 19 46.52 -23.55 9.69
C ALA A 19 47.10 -24.27 8.45
N LEU A 20 46.30 -24.46 7.38
CA LEU A 20 46.74 -25.20 6.18
C LEU A 20 47.35 -24.30 5.09
N LEU A 21 47.15 -22.98 5.18
CA LEU A 21 47.48 -22.00 4.13
C LEU A 21 48.87 -21.35 4.26
N HIS A 22 49.63 -21.62 5.31
CA HIS A 22 50.86 -20.86 5.60
C HIS A 22 52.09 -21.22 4.71
N ASP A 23 52.09 -22.37 4.02
CA ASP A 23 53.22 -22.80 3.17
C ASP A 23 52.99 -22.58 1.66
N LEU A 24 51.90 -21.92 1.25
CA LEU A 24 51.55 -21.64 -0.15
C LEU A 24 51.32 -20.14 -0.40
N THR A 25 52.40 -19.36 -0.31
CA THR A 25 52.49 -18.01 -0.89
C THR A 25 53.67 -18.01 -1.88
N SER A 26 53.46 -17.76 -3.17
CA SER A 26 53.60 -16.39 -3.67
C SER A 26 52.66 -15.95 -4.82
N ASP A 27 52.02 -16.84 -5.58
CA ASP A 27 51.44 -16.49 -6.90
C ASP A 27 50.03 -17.07 -7.17
N PHE A 28 49.19 -17.27 -6.15
CA PHE A 28 47.81 -17.76 -6.32
C PHE A 28 46.77 -16.89 -5.61
N VAL A 29 45.79 -16.39 -6.38
CA VAL A 29 44.65 -15.61 -5.89
C VAL A 29 43.49 -16.56 -5.53
N THR A 30 43.28 -16.75 -4.23
CA THR A 30 42.06 -17.28 -3.57
C THR A 30 41.21 -18.30 -4.34
N THR A 31 41.52 -19.59 -4.15
CA THR A 31 40.53 -20.67 -4.30
C THR A 31 39.71 -20.77 -3.02
N THR A 32 38.46 -20.31 -3.03
CA THR A 32 37.53 -20.53 -1.91
C THR A 32 36.91 -21.92 -2.02
N VAL A 33 37.09 -22.76 -1.00
CA VAL A 33 36.49 -24.10 -0.90
C VAL A 33 35.48 -24.09 0.23
N ILE A 34 34.19 -24.00 -0.11
CA ILE A 34 33.11 -24.13 0.85
C ILE A 34 32.77 -25.62 1.00
N VAL A 35 32.85 -26.14 2.23
CA VAL A 35 32.48 -27.52 2.56
C VAL A 35 31.28 -27.49 3.50
N SER A 36 30.09 -27.59 2.91
CA SER A 36 28.82 -27.79 3.60
C SER A 36 28.21 -29.12 3.13
N SER A 37 27.59 -29.85 4.06
CA SER A 37 26.66 -30.98 3.78
C SER A 37 27.07 -32.01 2.70
N GLY A 38 28.37 -32.29 2.56
CA GLY A 38 28.88 -33.33 1.64
C GLY A 38 29.13 -32.86 0.20
N ALA A 39 29.07 -31.56 -0.08
CA ALA A 39 29.55 -30.98 -1.34
C ALA A 39 31.01 -30.47 -1.21
N ILE A 40 31.71 -30.42 -2.35
CA ILE A 40 32.97 -29.68 -2.52
C ILE A 40 32.83 -28.89 -3.81
N VAL A 41 32.72 -27.57 -3.71
CA VAL A 41 32.72 -26.67 -4.87
C VAL A 41 34.13 -26.16 -5.11
N PHE A 42 34.58 -26.15 -6.36
CA PHE A 42 35.86 -25.60 -6.78
C PHE A 42 35.63 -24.33 -7.59
N LEU A 43 36.17 -23.20 -7.14
CA LEU A 43 36.18 -21.95 -7.89
C LEU A 43 37.61 -21.67 -8.36
N GLY A 44 37.84 -21.80 -9.67
CA GLY A 44 39.05 -21.34 -10.33
C GLY A 44 38.79 -19.99 -11.01
N LYS A 45 39.80 -19.12 -11.05
CA LYS A 45 39.79 -17.91 -11.85
C LYS A 45 40.88 -18.04 -12.92
N ASP A 46 40.54 -17.72 -14.16
CA ASP A 46 41.52 -17.59 -15.26
C ASP A 46 41.90 -16.10 -15.42
N GLU A 47 43.18 -15.79 -15.68
CA GLU A 47 43.65 -14.41 -15.90
C GLU A 47 43.62 -14.07 -17.38
N GLY A 48 42.40 -13.91 -17.89
CA GLY A 48 42.09 -13.44 -19.24
C GLY A 48 40.73 -12.73 -19.28
N ALA A 49 40.37 -12.16 -20.43
CA ALA A 49 39.11 -11.42 -20.60
C ALA A 49 37.83 -12.29 -20.57
N ASP A 50 37.97 -13.63 -20.51
CA ASP A 50 36.90 -14.60 -20.31
C ASP A 50 37.17 -15.35 -18.99
N THR A 51 36.53 -14.98 -17.87
CA THR A 51 36.65 -15.75 -16.62
C THR A 51 35.69 -16.94 -16.65
N ARG A 52 36.16 -18.14 -16.30
CA ARG A 52 35.37 -19.39 -16.32
C ARG A 52 35.33 -20.03 -14.94
N TYR A 53 34.13 -20.39 -14.48
CA TYR A 53 33.90 -21.13 -13.24
C TYR A 53 33.32 -22.52 -13.55
N ILE A 54 33.61 -23.52 -12.71
CA ILE A 54 33.16 -24.91 -12.89
C ILE A 54 32.70 -25.48 -11.53
N ALA A 55 31.39 -25.43 -11.27
CA ALA A 55 30.81 -26.10 -10.12
C ALA A 55 30.58 -27.60 -10.41
N LEU A 56 30.94 -28.49 -9.48
CA LEU A 56 30.72 -29.93 -9.59
C LEU A 56 30.17 -30.50 -8.27
N ARG A 57 28.93 -31.00 -8.29
CA ARG A 57 28.35 -31.78 -7.18
C ARG A 57 28.52 -33.27 -7.46
N ALA A 58 29.34 -33.97 -6.68
CA ALA A 58 29.53 -35.41 -6.81
C ALA A 58 29.23 -36.13 -5.48
N PRO A 59 28.36 -37.15 -5.44
CA PRO A 59 28.22 -38.00 -4.26
C PRO A 59 29.47 -38.89 -4.12
N ILE A 60 30.39 -38.50 -3.23
CA ILE A 60 31.71 -39.14 -3.11
C ILE A 60 31.61 -40.51 -2.42
N GLY A 61 31.32 -41.54 -3.22
CA GLY A 61 31.63 -42.93 -2.87
C GLY A 61 33.15 -43.17 -2.83
N SER A 62 33.60 -44.05 -1.94
CA SER A 62 35.04 -44.32 -1.75
C SER A 62 35.67 -44.94 -3.00
N GLY A 63 36.59 -44.21 -3.66
CA GLY A 63 37.41 -44.72 -4.77
C GLY A 63 37.43 -43.86 -6.04
N SER A 64 36.64 -42.80 -6.11
CA SER A 64 36.67 -41.84 -7.24
C SER A 64 37.98 -41.06 -7.30
N ARG A 65 38.46 -40.76 -8.52
CA ARG A 65 39.68 -39.95 -8.75
C ARG A 65 39.42 -38.92 -9.86
N LEU A 66 39.62 -37.65 -9.55
CA LEU A 66 39.68 -36.54 -10.50
C LEU A 66 41.14 -36.11 -10.72
N SER A 67 41.43 -35.56 -11.90
CA SER A 67 42.67 -34.89 -12.25
C SER A 67 42.38 -33.65 -13.08
N TYR A 68 43.08 -32.56 -12.82
CA TYR A 68 43.03 -31.32 -13.58
C TYR A 68 44.44 -30.99 -14.08
N ASP A 69 44.57 -30.65 -15.36
CA ASP A 69 45.84 -30.26 -15.97
C ASP A 69 45.87 -28.73 -16.17
N PRO A 70 46.67 -27.98 -15.38
CA PRO A 70 46.69 -26.52 -15.45
C PRO A 70 47.44 -25.98 -16.68
N ASP A 71 48.22 -26.80 -17.40
CA ASP A 71 48.91 -26.36 -18.64
C ASP A 71 47.97 -26.42 -19.88
N THR A 72 46.84 -27.13 -19.77
CA THR A 72 45.88 -27.36 -20.88
C THR A 72 44.44 -26.95 -20.56
N GLY A 73 44.09 -26.79 -19.27
CA GLY A 73 42.73 -26.49 -18.82
C GLY A 73 41.78 -27.69 -18.80
N GLU A 74 42.26 -28.90 -19.11
CA GLU A 74 41.42 -30.09 -19.16
C GLU A 74 41.24 -30.75 -17.78
N ALA A 75 39.98 -31.00 -17.41
CA ALA A 75 39.61 -31.85 -16.28
C ALA A 75 39.27 -33.26 -16.79
N SER A 76 39.76 -34.31 -16.13
CA SER A 76 39.40 -35.69 -16.41
C SER A 76 39.09 -36.47 -15.13
N GLY A 77 38.05 -37.30 -15.21
CA GLY A 77 37.62 -38.18 -14.12
C GLY A 77 37.34 -39.58 -14.64
N SER A 78 37.58 -40.59 -13.81
CA SER A 78 37.20 -41.99 -14.14
C SER A 78 36.15 -42.51 -13.16
N VAL A 79 34.91 -42.60 -13.63
CA VAL A 79 33.79 -43.17 -12.85
C VAL A 79 33.83 -44.69 -12.96
N HIS A 80 33.99 -45.38 -11.82
CA HIS A 80 33.87 -46.84 -11.78
C HIS A 80 32.40 -47.26 -11.80
N ARG A 81 31.89 -47.44 -13.02
CA ARG A 81 30.74 -48.27 -13.45
C ARG A 81 29.86 -48.89 -12.34
N ILE A 82 28.59 -48.48 -12.30
CA ILE A 82 27.46 -49.32 -11.89
C ILE A 82 26.79 -49.87 -13.18
N SER A 83 26.13 -51.03 -13.16
CA SER A 83 25.57 -51.64 -14.39
C SER A 83 24.35 -52.53 -14.19
N PHE A 84 23.25 -52.16 -14.86
CA PHE A 84 22.26 -53.04 -15.51
C PHE A 84 21.76 -52.28 -16.77
N GLY A 85 21.49 -52.86 -17.95
CA GLY A 85 21.58 -54.26 -18.39
C GLY A 85 22.14 -54.42 -19.82
N ARG A 86 21.28 -54.76 -20.81
CA ARG A 86 21.62 -54.86 -22.25
C ARG A 86 20.73 -53.96 -23.12
N LEU A 87 21.33 -53.01 -23.83
CA LEU A 87 20.93 -52.59 -25.18
C LEU A 87 22.21 -52.44 -26.04
N GLY A 88 22.10 -52.65 -27.36
CA GLY A 88 23.26 -52.70 -28.25
C GLY A 88 23.53 -51.37 -28.93
N GLN A 89 24.80 -50.95 -28.96
CA GLN A 89 25.26 -49.75 -29.68
C GLN A 89 25.84 -50.14 -31.04
N THR A 90 25.63 -49.28 -32.04
CA THR A 90 26.43 -49.26 -33.26
C THR A 90 27.15 -47.91 -33.30
N TYR A 91 28.48 -47.93 -33.32
CA TYR A 91 29.32 -46.74 -33.46
C TYR A 91 29.53 -46.46 -34.94
N ASN A 92 29.33 -45.20 -35.37
CA ASN A 92 29.56 -44.80 -36.74
C ASN A 92 30.94 -44.15 -36.88
N GLU A 93 31.90 -44.86 -37.48
CA GLU A 93 33.31 -44.44 -37.54
C GLU A 93 33.54 -43.22 -38.47
N ASP A 94 32.59 -42.90 -39.36
CA ASP A 94 32.72 -41.81 -40.34
C ASP A 94 32.36 -40.41 -39.77
N ASP A 95 31.56 -40.34 -38.69
CA ASP A 95 31.14 -39.08 -38.03
C ASP A 95 31.31 -39.08 -36.50
N GLY A 96 31.70 -40.21 -35.90
CA GLY A 96 31.94 -40.35 -34.47
C GLY A 96 30.69 -40.48 -33.61
N THR A 97 29.49 -40.59 -34.20
CA THR A 97 28.23 -40.68 -33.45
C THR A 97 27.93 -42.10 -32.94
N VAL A 98 27.20 -42.16 -31.82
CA VAL A 98 26.65 -43.41 -31.25
C VAL A 98 25.13 -43.27 -31.23
N ASP A 99 24.43 -44.09 -32.01
CA ASP A 99 22.96 -44.09 -32.06
C ASP A 99 22.39 -44.97 -30.92
N PHE A 100 21.73 -44.32 -29.97
CA PHE A 100 21.00 -44.95 -28.87
C PHE A 100 19.51 -45.03 -29.23
N GLY A 101 19.15 -46.03 -30.04
CA GLY A 101 17.82 -46.13 -30.65
C GLY A 101 16.63 -46.06 -29.68
N ARG A 102 15.54 -45.43 -30.15
CA ARG A 102 14.26 -45.16 -29.45
C ARG A 102 13.88 -46.14 -28.33
N LEU A 103 13.71 -45.61 -27.12
CA LEU A 103 13.16 -46.33 -25.97
C LEU A 103 11.63 -46.29 -25.95
N GLY A 104 11.02 -47.46 -25.78
CA GLY A 104 9.61 -47.61 -25.38
C GLY A 104 9.49 -47.71 -23.86
N THR A 105 8.35 -47.29 -23.32
CA THR A 105 8.13 -47.20 -21.87
C THR A 105 7.84 -48.55 -21.21
N SER A 106 8.56 -48.87 -20.13
CA SER A 106 8.09 -49.82 -19.10
C SER A 106 8.84 -49.67 -17.77
N SER A 107 8.14 -49.14 -16.77
CA SER A 107 8.38 -49.29 -15.31
C SER A 107 9.80 -49.12 -14.76
N GLY A 108 10.04 -47.97 -14.10
CA GLY A 108 11.02 -47.83 -13.01
C GLY A 108 12.48 -47.68 -13.45
N ALA A 109 12.91 -46.45 -13.68
CA ALA A 109 14.32 -46.09 -13.88
C ALA A 109 14.80 -45.17 -12.74
N PRO A 110 16.02 -45.34 -12.21
CA PRO A 110 16.70 -44.27 -11.49
C PRO A 110 17.11 -43.18 -12.50
N GLN A 111 16.88 -41.91 -12.15
CA GLN A 111 17.20 -40.77 -13.01
C GLN A 111 18.63 -40.28 -12.76
N GLU A 112 19.32 -39.87 -13.83
CA GLU A 112 20.69 -39.33 -13.78
C GLU A 112 20.64 -37.80 -13.87
N LEU A 113 21.48 -37.12 -13.09
CA LEU A 113 21.68 -35.66 -13.18
C LEU A 113 22.88 -35.39 -14.11
N LEU A 114 22.66 -34.67 -15.20
CA LEU A 114 23.70 -34.22 -16.14
C LEU A 114 23.67 -32.70 -16.21
N ILE A 115 24.73 -32.04 -15.71
CA ILE A 115 24.92 -30.59 -15.85
C ILE A 115 26.08 -30.37 -16.83
N SER A 116 25.83 -29.65 -17.92
CA SER A 116 26.86 -29.21 -18.86
C SER A 116 26.47 -27.87 -19.51
N GLY A 117 27.22 -26.82 -19.22
CA GLY A 117 27.07 -25.47 -19.81
C GLY A 117 28.43 -24.81 -20.02
N LEU A 118 28.49 -23.81 -20.91
CA LEU A 118 29.74 -23.15 -21.35
C LEU A 118 29.67 -21.63 -21.09
N TYR A 119 30.23 -21.17 -19.97
CA TYR A 119 30.09 -19.78 -19.54
C TYR A 119 30.87 -18.76 -20.39
N ARG A 120 30.19 -17.64 -20.68
CA ARG A 120 30.76 -16.30 -20.91
C ARG A 120 30.08 -15.32 -19.95
N THR A 121 30.82 -14.34 -19.45
CA THR A 121 30.35 -13.37 -18.46
C THR A 121 29.36 -12.36 -19.03
N LEU A 122 28.10 -12.42 -18.62
CA LEU A 122 27.06 -11.40 -18.84
C LEU A 122 26.08 -11.38 -17.64
N GLY A 123 25.79 -10.20 -17.10
CA GLY A 123 24.66 -9.94 -16.20
C GLY A 123 24.78 -10.55 -14.79
N VAL A 124 24.26 -11.77 -14.65
CA VAL A 124 23.82 -12.39 -13.39
C VAL A 124 24.91 -12.46 -12.33
N ASP A 125 24.61 -12.01 -11.10
CA ASP A 125 25.53 -12.14 -9.97
C ASP A 125 25.75 -13.60 -9.58
N ILE A 126 26.95 -13.88 -9.08
CA ILE A 126 27.36 -15.21 -8.65
C ILE A 126 26.54 -15.70 -7.44
N GLN A 127 25.92 -14.79 -6.67
CA GLN A 127 25.12 -15.13 -5.49
C GLN A 127 23.79 -15.80 -5.86
N THR A 128 23.00 -15.22 -6.78
CA THR A 128 21.76 -15.82 -7.31
C THR A 128 21.98 -17.25 -7.83
N TRP A 129 23.09 -17.45 -8.56
CA TRP A 129 23.49 -18.77 -9.06
C TRP A 129 23.92 -19.76 -7.96
N ILE A 130 24.56 -19.25 -6.88
CA ILE A 130 24.91 -20.07 -5.71
C ILE A 130 23.64 -20.51 -5.00
N ASP A 131 22.67 -19.62 -4.83
CA ASP A 131 21.45 -19.90 -4.07
C ASP A 131 20.53 -20.87 -4.82
N ALA A 132 20.35 -20.71 -6.14
CA ALA A 132 19.66 -21.70 -6.98
C ALA A 132 20.28 -23.11 -6.89
N ILE A 133 21.63 -23.23 -6.85
CA ILE A 133 22.32 -24.52 -6.67
C ILE A 133 22.14 -25.06 -5.24
N LEU A 134 22.19 -24.20 -4.22
CA LEU A 134 22.10 -24.61 -2.82
C LEU A 134 20.69 -25.08 -2.43
N ALA A 135 19.66 -24.60 -3.13
CA ALA A 135 18.26 -24.90 -2.86
C ALA A 135 17.79 -26.31 -3.31
N LEU A 136 18.72 -27.15 -3.79
CA LEU A 136 18.48 -28.51 -4.29
C LEU A 136 18.41 -29.59 -3.17
N ASP A 137 17.19 -29.84 -2.68
CA ASP A 137 16.88 -30.84 -1.63
C ASP A 137 17.16 -32.31 -2.01
N GLY A 138 17.29 -32.59 -3.31
CA GLY A 138 17.59 -33.93 -3.85
C GLY A 138 16.37 -34.84 -4.07
N GLN A 139 15.14 -34.31 -4.11
CA GLN A 139 13.91 -35.08 -4.35
C GLN A 139 13.58 -35.35 -5.82
N GLY A 140 14.43 -34.96 -6.77
CA GLY A 140 14.21 -35.18 -8.21
C GLY A 140 13.66 -33.97 -8.96
N THR A 141 14.04 -32.76 -8.52
CA THR A 141 13.89 -31.49 -9.23
C THR A 141 14.37 -31.61 -10.68
N GLN A 142 13.56 -31.18 -11.64
CA GLN A 142 14.04 -30.89 -12.98
C GLN A 142 14.71 -29.51 -12.92
N ILE A 143 15.98 -29.44 -13.31
CA ILE A 143 16.67 -28.14 -13.44
C ILE A 143 16.94 -27.95 -14.92
N ASP A 144 15.96 -27.38 -15.60
CA ASP A 144 16.17 -26.86 -16.94
C ASP A 144 16.89 -25.52 -16.80
N PHE A 145 18.21 -25.59 -16.57
CA PHE A 145 19.11 -24.53 -16.98
C PHE A 145 19.02 -24.42 -18.51
N LEU A 146 18.01 -23.72 -19.01
CA LEU A 146 17.99 -23.29 -20.38
C LEU A 146 19.24 -22.45 -20.58
N ASP A 147 20.04 -22.77 -21.60
CA ASP A 147 21.35 -22.15 -21.85
C ASP A 147 21.12 -20.74 -22.48
N ALA A 148 20.38 -19.88 -21.76
CA ALA A 148 19.94 -18.54 -22.15
C ALA A 148 21.10 -17.55 -22.32
N ALA A 149 22.33 -17.99 -22.04
CA ALA A 149 23.60 -17.31 -22.28
C ALA A 149 23.92 -16.99 -23.77
N LEU A 150 22.91 -16.90 -24.65
CA LEU A 150 23.07 -16.54 -26.05
C LEU A 150 22.12 -15.44 -26.58
N GLU A 151 21.00 -15.14 -25.89
CA GLU A 151 20.06 -14.11 -26.35
C GLU A 151 19.79 -13.11 -25.20
N ALA A 152 20.16 -11.85 -25.42
CA ALA A 152 19.85 -10.72 -24.52
C ALA A 152 18.52 -10.10 -24.98
N GLY A 153 17.46 -10.89 -24.86
CA GLY A 153 16.14 -10.58 -25.38
C GLY A 153 15.14 -11.64 -24.92
N PRO A 154 13.85 -11.31 -24.98
CA PRO A 154 12.83 -11.94 -24.17
C PRO A 154 12.60 -13.41 -24.52
N ILE A 155 12.50 -14.25 -23.51
CA ILE A 155 12.23 -15.68 -23.55
C ILE A 155 10.85 -16.01 -22.96
N THR A 156 10.43 -17.26 -23.15
CA THR A 156 9.22 -17.79 -22.52
C THR A 156 9.53 -19.17 -21.97
N LEU A 157 9.40 -19.32 -20.65
CA LEU A 157 9.62 -20.56 -19.92
C LEU A 157 8.28 -21.17 -19.52
N GLU A 158 8.11 -22.45 -19.84
CA GLU A 158 6.84 -23.18 -19.71
C GLU A 158 7.05 -24.46 -18.91
N GLY A 159 6.67 -24.38 -17.64
CA GLY A 159 6.84 -25.37 -16.59
C GLY A 159 6.25 -26.74 -16.87
N SER A 160 6.68 -27.71 -16.09
CA SER A 160 6.44 -29.11 -16.36
C SER A 160 5.21 -29.64 -15.60
N SER A 161 5.39 -30.74 -14.88
CA SER A 161 4.45 -31.21 -13.85
C SER A 161 5.26 -31.81 -12.68
N ALA A 162 6.42 -31.21 -12.44
CA ALA A 162 7.43 -31.55 -11.45
C ALA A 162 8.09 -30.23 -11.04
N ARG A 163 8.70 -30.20 -9.85
CA ARG A 163 9.39 -28.99 -9.37
C ARG A 163 10.48 -28.56 -10.34
N ASP A 164 10.32 -27.37 -10.88
CA ASP A 164 11.19 -26.67 -11.82
C ASP A 164 11.97 -25.55 -11.11
N VAL A 165 13.09 -25.14 -11.73
CA VAL A 165 13.89 -23.98 -11.30
C VAL A 165 14.25 -23.19 -12.54
N TYR A 166 13.68 -22.00 -12.67
CA TYR A 166 13.81 -21.13 -13.83
C TYR A 166 14.46 -19.81 -13.45
N VAL A 167 15.36 -19.35 -14.31
CA VAL A 167 16.02 -18.05 -14.22
C VAL A 167 15.92 -17.44 -15.61
N GLY A 168 15.33 -16.25 -15.71
CA GLY A 168 15.22 -15.49 -16.95
C GLY A 168 16.53 -14.78 -17.31
N THR A 169 16.37 -13.63 -17.97
CA THR A 169 17.41 -12.86 -18.64
C THR A 169 17.34 -11.39 -18.24
N PRO A 170 18.28 -10.54 -18.69
CA PRO A 170 18.18 -9.09 -18.53
C PRO A 170 17.20 -8.43 -19.53
N ALA A 171 16.03 -9.04 -19.79
CA ALA A 171 15.00 -8.56 -20.70
C ALA A 171 13.63 -9.19 -20.39
N ASP A 172 12.56 -8.44 -20.70
CA ASP A 172 11.13 -8.68 -20.42
C ASP A 172 10.63 -10.13 -20.72
N ASP A 173 10.77 -11.04 -19.76
CA ASP A 173 10.55 -12.47 -19.88
C ASP A 173 9.12 -12.90 -19.46
N SER A 174 8.75 -14.14 -19.79
CA SER A 174 7.52 -14.76 -19.32
C SER A 174 7.76 -16.16 -18.78
N ILE A 175 7.44 -16.41 -17.51
CA ILE A 175 7.81 -17.61 -16.77
C ILE A 175 6.57 -18.23 -16.12
N ASN A 176 6.19 -19.44 -16.54
CA ASN A 176 5.04 -20.18 -16.01
C ASN A 176 5.54 -21.45 -15.28
N GLY A 177 5.36 -21.59 -13.97
CA GLY A 177 5.76 -22.80 -13.19
C GLY A 177 4.83 -24.01 -13.40
N ARG A 178 3.53 -23.74 -13.42
CA ARG A 178 2.40 -24.66 -13.63
C ARG A 178 2.05 -25.56 -12.46
N SER A 179 2.97 -26.35 -11.92
CA SER A 179 2.59 -27.41 -10.97
C SER A 179 3.75 -27.95 -10.13
N ASN A 180 3.45 -28.11 -8.83
CA ASN A 180 4.36 -28.38 -7.70
C ASN A 180 5.23 -27.17 -7.34
N ASP A 181 5.75 -27.18 -6.11
CA ASP A 181 6.63 -26.15 -5.53
C ASP A 181 7.85 -25.81 -6.42
N ASP A 182 7.76 -24.71 -7.17
CA ASP A 182 8.73 -24.23 -8.14
C ASP A 182 9.62 -23.10 -7.57
N ARG A 183 10.69 -22.77 -8.30
CA ARG A 183 11.46 -21.54 -8.07
C ARG A 183 11.66 -20.76 -9.35
N LEU A 184 11.09 -19.57 -9.41
CA LEU A 184 11.03 -18.74 -10.59
C LEU A 184 11.76 -17.43 -10.29
N PHE A 185 12.79 -17.12 -11.06
CA PHE A 185 13.54 -15.87 -10.97
C PHE A 185 13.40 -15.15 -12.30
N GLY A 186 12.94 -13.90 -12.28
CA GLY A 186 12.85 -13.04 -13.46
C GLY A 186 14.24 -12.71 -13.99
N GLY A 187 14.83 -11.62 -13.52
CA GLY A 187 16.17 -11.22 -13.93
C GLY A 187 16.44 -9.74 -13.74
N ASP A 188 16.66 -9.04 -14.85
CA ASP A 188 16.50 -7.59 -14.95
C ASP A 188 15.48 -7.35 -16.10
N GLY A 189 14.57 -6.38 -15.99
CA GLY A 189 13.56 -6.08 -17.02
C GLY A 189 12.15 -6.42 -16.56
N ASP A 190 11.15 -6.02 -17.36
CA ASP A 190 9.73 -6.04 -16.94
C ASP A 190 9.13 -7.45 -17.16
N ASP A 191 9.28 -8.34 -16.18
CA ASP A 191 9.00 -9.77 -16.28
C ASP A 191 7.55 -10.15 -15.91
N SER A 192 7.08 -11.28 -16.44
CA SER A 192 5.76 -11.82 -16.13
C SER A 192 5.84 -13.26 -15.63
N ILE A 193 5.68 -13.45 -14.32
CA ILE A 193 5.87 -14.73 -13.63
C ILE A 193 4.54 -15.24 -13.04
N ASN A 194 4.25 -16.53 -13.23
CA ASN A 194 3.05 -17.18 -12.70
C ASN A 194 3.39 -18.59 -12.17
N GLY A 195 3.22 -18.82 -10.87
CA GLY A 195 3.46 -20.11 -10.22
C GLY A 195 2.44 -21.18 -10.63
N PHE A 196 1.15 -20.83 -10.58
CA PHE A 196 -0.02 -21.72 -10.72
C PHE A 196 -0.22 -22.66 -9.51
N ASP A 197 -0.07 -23.98 -9.65
CA ASP A 197 -0.43 -24.96 -8.61
C ASP A 197 0.81 -25.34 -7.76
N GLY A 198 1.11 -24.65 -6.66
CA GLY A 198 2.33 -24.93 -5.90
C GLY A 198 2.55 -24.04 -4.66
N ASN A 199 3.47 -24.45 -3.79
CA ASN A 199 4.03 -23.54 -2.78
C ASN A 199 5.30 -22.92 -3.37
N ASP A 200 5.12 -21.93 -4.24
CA ASP A 200 6.17 -21.44 -5.12
C ASP A 200 7.02 -20.34 -4.48
N PHE A 201 8.27 -20.23 -4.92
CA PHE A 201 9.13 -19.10 -4.62
C PHE A 201 9.36 -18.30 -5.91
N MET A 202 9.03 -17.01 -5.87
CA MET A 202 9.17 -16.10 -6.99
C MET A 202 9.91 -14.83 -6.55
N ASP A 203 10.78 -14.35 -7.43
CA ASP A 203 11.68 -13.21 -7.25
C ASP A 203 11.77 -12.55 -8.63
N GLY A 204 11.12 -11.39 -8.80
CA GLY A 204 11.09 -10.66 -10.07
C GLY A 204 12.48 -10.13 -10.41
N GLY A 205 12.91 -9.14 -9.63
CA GLY A 205 14.24 -8.54 -9.73
C GLY A 205 14.13 -7.02 -9.93
N PRO A 206 15.06 -6.40 -10.68
CA PRO A 206 14.92 -4.99 -11.07
C PRO A 206 14.16 -4.85 -12.39
N GLY A 207 12.95 -4.31 -12.34
CA GLY A 207 12.01 -4.14 -13.46
C GLY A 207 10.62 -3.81 -12.93
N ASP A 208 9.68 -3.40 -13.79
CA ASP A 208 8.26 -3.25 -13.40
C ASP A 208 7.55 -4.61 -13.59
N ASP A 209 7.59 -5.49 -12.59
CA ASP A 209 7.27 -6.92 -12.71
C ASP A 209 5.78 -7.25 -12.47
N PHE A 210 5.32 -8.37 -13.04
CA PHE A 210 3.97 -8.91 -12.85
C PHE A 210 4.00 -10.35 -12.33
N LEU A 211 3.72 -10.52 -11.03
CA LEU A 211 3.94 -11.76 -10.28
C LEU A 211 2.63 -12.33 -9.71
N ILE A 212 2.24 -13.54 -10.14
CA ILE A 212 1.05 -14.26 -9.66
C ILE A 212 1.47 -15.56 -8.98
N GLY A 213 1.23 -15.69 -7.67
CA GLY A 213 1.50 -16.92 -6.90
C GLY A 213 0.66 -18.09 -7.42
N GLY A 214 -0.64 -18.05 -7.17
CA GLY A 214 -1.59 -19.09 -7.59
C GLY A 214 -2.15 -19.89 -6.42
N ASP A 215 -2.43 -21.17 -6.62
CA ASP A 215 -2.93 -22.09 -5.59
C ASP A 215 -1.78 -22.59 -4.71
N GLY A 216 -1.61 -22.03 -3.51
CA GLY A 216 -0.71 -22.53 -2.47
C GLY A 216 -0.09 -21.44 -1.60
N MET A 217 0.71 -21.86 -0.61
CA MET A 217 1.44 -20.95 0.28
C MET A 217 2.69 -20.45 -0.42
N ASN A 218 2.57 -19.30 -1.10
CA ASN A 218 3.61 -18.76 -1.96
C ASN A 218 4.55 -17.82 -1.21
N THR A 219 5.74 -17.59 -1.76
CA THR A 219 6.63 -16.48 -1.39
C THR A 219 6.93 -15.71 -2.65
N VAL A 220 6.47 -14.46 -2.72
CA VAL A 220 6.59 -13.59 -3.89
C VAL A 220 7.31 -12.32 -3.47
N LEU A 221 8.42 -12.02 -4.15
CA LEU A 221 9.18 -10.80 -4.01
C LEU A 221 9.12 -10.09 -5.37
N GLY A 222 8.64 -8.84 -5.40
CA GLY A 222 8.73 -7.96 -6.57
C GLY A 222 10.20 -7.67 -6.87
N GLY A 223 10.75 -6.68 -6.19
CA GLY A 223 12.18 -6.41 -6.15
C GLY A 223 12.49 -4.92 -6.19
N ALA A 224 12.62 -4.36 -7.38
CA ALA A 224 12.94 -2.95 -7.57
C ALA A 224 12.40 -2.39 -8.90
N GLY A 225 11.21 -1.79 -8.83
CA GLY A 225 10.42 -1.18 -9.89
C GLY A 225 8.97 -1.03 -9.40
N ASP A 226 8.05 -0.52 -10.22
CA ASP A 226 6.65 -0.38 -9.80
C ASP A 226 5.91 -1.72 -10.05
N ASP A 227 5.94 -2.64 -9.07
CA ASP A 227 5.58 -4.06 -9.22
C ASP A 227 4.08 -4.36 -9.03
N VAL A 228 3.64 -5.49 -9.60
CA VAL A 228 2.28 -6.03 -9.42
C VAL A 228 2.35 -7.43 -8.84
N VAL A 229 2.17 -7.53 -7.52
CA VAL A 229 2.31 -8.76 -6.73
C VAL A 229 0.94 -9.31 -6.30
N SER A 230 0.65 -10.58 -6.55
CA SER A 230 -0.60 -11.20 -6.10
C SER A 230 -0.46 -12.64 -5.60
N GLY A 231 -1.01 -12.91 -4.40
CA GLY A 231 -1.20 -14.28 -3.88
C GLY A 231 -2.25 -15.09 -4.67
N ALA A 232 -3.18 -14.39 -5.33
CA ALA A 232 -4.13 -14.86 -6.33
C ALA A 232 -5.29 -15.80 -5.90
N LEU A 233 -5.05 -16.86 -5.11
CA LEU A 233 -6.08 -17.88 -4.81
C LEU A 233 -6.10 -18.34 -3.34
N GLU A 234 -5.95 -19.64 -3.04
CA GLU A 234 -5.94 -20.22 -1.68
C GLU A 234 -4.51 -20.40 -1.18
N GLY A 235 -4.27 -20.19 0.13
CA GLY A 235 -3.00 -20.44 0.79
C GLY A 235 -2.27 -19.17 1.25
N GLY A 236 -2.30 -18.94 2.57
CA GLY A 236 -1.62 -17.82 3.22
C GLY A 236 -0.17 -17.67 2.77
N SER A 237 0.09 -16.55 2.10
CA SER A 237 1.29 -16.28 1.31
C SER A 237 2.16 -15.22 1.97
N ARG A 238 3.43 -15.18 1.58
CA ARG A 238 4.33 -14.05 1.87
C ARG A 238 4.48 -13.22 0.61
N LEU A 239 4.03 -11.97 0.65
CA LEU A 239 4.15 -11.00 -0.42
C LEU A 239 5.06 -9.86 0.06
N ASP A 240 6.00 -9.46 -0.79
CA ASP A 240 7.00 -8.40 -0.58
C ASP A 240 7.03 -7.61 -1.89
N GLY A 241 6.75 -6.30 -1.85
CA GLY A 241 6.87 -5.41 -3.00
C GLY A 241 8.34 -5.15 -3.31
N GLY A 242 8.91 -4.12 -2.68
CA GLY A 242 10.35 -3.90 -2.62
C GLY A 242 10.75 -2.42 -2.62
N ASP A 243 11.45 -1.99 -3.66
CA ASP A 243 11.80 -0.58 -3.92
C ASP A 243 10.97 -0.08 -5.12
N GLY A 244 9.83 0.60 -4.89
CA GLY A 244 8.95 1.10 -5.95
C GLY A 244 7.54 1.41 -5.44
N ASN A 245 6.65 1.86 -6.32
CA ASN A 245 5.25 2.12 -5.96
C ASN A 245 4.39 0.91 -6.34
N ASP A 246 4.24 -0.03 -5.44
CA ASP A 246 3.77 -1.38 -5.73
C ASP A 246 2.24 -1.55 -5.63
N TYR A 247 1.69 -2.46 -6.43
CA TYR A 247 0.34 -2.96 -6.28
C TYR A 247 0.36 -4.38 -5.73
N ILE A 248 -0.04 -4.56 -4.47
CA ILE A 248 -0.03 -5.87 -3.81
C ILE A 248 -1.47 -6.32 -3.52
N SER A 249 -1.79 -7.59 -3.80
CA SER A 249 -3.11 -8.15 -3.48
C SER A 249 -3.01 -9.53 -2.84
N GLY A 250 -3.61 -9.66 -1.64
CA GLY A 250 -3.62 -10.89 -0.85
C GLY A 250 -4.41 -12.06 -1.46
N SER A 251 -4.14 -13.25 -0.95
CA SER A 251 -4.85 -14.51 -1.14
C SER A 251 -6.10 -14.61 -0.25
N LEU A 252 -6.89 -15.68 -0.38
CA LEU A 252 -8.11 -15.90 0.40
C LEU A 252 -7.89 -16.54 1.79
N ASP A 253 -6.65 -16.51 2.30
CA ASP A 253 -6.20 -17.06 3.58
C ASP A 253 -5.13 -16.11 4.20
N ASP A 254 -4.88 -16.22 5.51
CA ASP A 254 -3.95 -15.40 6.31
C ASP A 254 -2.60 -15.07 5.64
N ASP A 255 -2.40 -13.84 5.17
CA ASP A 255 -1.17 -13.41 4.49
C ASP A 255 -0.17 -12.66 5.38
N TRP A 256 1.11 -12.68 4.96
CA TRP A 256 2.15 -11.72 5.39
C TRP A 256 2.50 -10.80 4.23
N ILE A 257 2.08 -9.54 4.30
CA ILE A 257 2.33 -8.54 3.26
C ILE A 257 3.35 -7.51 3.76
N THR A 258 4.31 -7.20 2.91
CA THR A 258 5.19 -6.03 3.03
C THR A 258 5.10 -5.25 1.73
N GLY A 259 4.85 -3.94 1.80
CA GLY A 259 4.99 -3.02 0.66
C GLY A 259 6.47 -2.82 0.37
N GLY A 260 7.07 -1.76 0.93
CA GLY A 260 8.51 -1.62 0.97
C GLY A 260 9.00 -0.18 1.17
N ASN A 261 9.57 0.39 0.10
CA ASN A 261 9.87 1.82 0.00
C ASN A 261 9.14 2.38 -1.25
N GLY A 262 8.16 3.26 -1.04
CA GLY A 262 7.38 3.89 -2.10
C GLY A 262 5.95 4.16 -1.65
N ASP A 263 5.11 4.71 -2.54
CA ASP A 263 3.71 4.96 -2.23
C ASP A 263 2.86 3.73 -2.64
N ASP A 264 2.72 2.72 -1.76
CA ASP A 264 2.16 1.41 -2.12
C ASP A 264 0.63 1.35 -2.06
N LEU A 265 0.04 0.49 -2.90
CA LEU A 265 -1.38 0.15 -2.87
C LEU A 265 -1.59 -1.34 -2.54
N ILE A 266 -1.84 -1.61 -1.27
CA ILE A 266 -2.12 -2.95 -0.75
C ILE A 266 -3.64 -3.18 -0.72
N ILE A 267 -4.10 -4.23 -1.40
CA ILE A 267 -5.49 -4.70 -1.37
C ILE A 267 -5.56 -5.96 -0.53
N THR A 268 -6.24 -5.88 0.62
CA THR A 268 -6.48 -7.06 1.45
C THR A 268 -7.48 -8.00 0.78
N SER A 269 -7.53 -9.21 1.29
CA SER A 269 -8.46 -10.26 0.90
C SER A 269 -8.96 -10.94 2.18
N PRO A 270 -10.02 -11.76 2.14
CA PRO A 270 -10.47 -12.45 3.35
C PRO A 270 -9.35 -13.31 3.93
N GLY A 271 -8.93 -13.02 5.17
CA GLY A 271 -7.82 -13.67 5.84
C GLY A 271 -7.48 -12.93 7.14
N LEU A 272 -6.58 -13.49 7.95
CA LEU A 272 -5.99 -12.81 9.11
C LEU A 272 -4.63 -12.24 8.74
N ASP A 273 -4.67 -11.11 8.05
CA ASP A 273 -3.48 -10.54 7.44
C ASP A 273 -2.60 -9.82 8.46
N THR A 274 -1.29 -9.98 8.30
CA THR A 274 -0.28 -9.15 8.94
C THR A 274 0.37 -8.29 7.86
N ILE A 275 0.13 -7.00 7.90
CA ILE A 275 0.54 -6.04 6.87
C ILE A 275 1.51 -5.03 7.49
N GLN A 276 2.63 -4.82 6.83
CA GLN A 276 3.53 -3.70 7.08
C GLN A 276 3.65 -2.96 5.75
N ALA A 277 3.05 -1.77 5.61
CA ALA A 277 3.04 -1.07 4.32
C ALA A 277 4.47 -0.62 3.98
N GLY A 278 5.08 0.25 4.77
CA GLY A 278 6.53 0.47 4.69
C GLY A 278 6.98 1.88 5.03
N ALA A 279 7.37 2.62 4.00
CA ALA A 279 7.96 3.94 4.07
C ALA A 279 7.62 4.74 2.81
N ASP A 280 7.39 6.05 2.99
CA ASP A 280 6.65 6.93 2.07
C ASP A 280 5.11 6.70 2.21
N ASP A 281 4.25 7.31 1.38
CA ASP A 281 2.82 7.51 1.73
C ASP A 281 1.89 6.35 1.25
N ASP A 282 1.58 5.39 2.14
CA ASP A 282 0.92 4.13 1.75
C ASP A 282 -0.62 4.16 1.76
N THR A 283 -1.24 3.26 0.98
CA THR A 283 -2.69 2.99 1.02
C THR A 283 -3.02 1.50 1.11
N VAL A 284 -3.56 1.08 2.26
CA VAL A 284 -4.14 -0.26 2.47
C VAL A 284 -5.66 -0.20 2.29
N ARG A 285 -6.17 -0.75 1.18
CA ARG A 285 -7.61 -0.94 1.00
C ARG A 285 -8.05 -2.26 1.63
N ALA A 286 -8.55 -2.16 2.86
CA ALA A 286 -9.21 -3.26 3.55
C ALA A 286 -10.53 -3.66 2.85
N THR A 287 -10.94 -4.93 2.96
CA THR A 287 -12.19 -5.42 2.36
C THR A 287 -13.18 -5.95 3.38
N ALA A 288 -14.48 -5.84 3.07
CA ALA A 288 -15.54 -6.40 3.90
C ALA A 288 -15.55 -7.95 3.96
N ALA A 289 -14.59 -8.63 3.34
CA ALA A 289 -14.45 -10.07 3.39
C ALA A 289 -13.60 -10.53 4.60
N ASP A 290 -12.76 -9.64 5.13
CA ASP A 290 -11.86 -9.77 6.29
C ASP A 290 -12.64 -9.87 7.63
N VAL A 291 -13.95 -10.16 7.56
CA VAL A 291 -14.97 -10.03 8.60
C VAL A 291 -15.60 -11.40 8.87
N ASP A 292 -14.84 -12.34 9.45
CA ASP A 292 -15.45 -13.60 9.91
C ASP A 292 -16.18 -13.41 11.25
N SER A 293 -17.50 -13.29 11.15
CA SER A 293 -18.48 -13.31 12.26
C SER A 293 -18.38 -14.47 13.28
N VAL A 294 -17.44 -15.42 13.12
CA VAL A 294 -17.30 -16.64 13.92
C VAL A 294 -15.97 -16.72 14.70
N SER A 295 -14.92 -15.99 14.32
CA SER A 295 -13.64 -15.98 15.05
C SER A 295 -13.42 -14.66 15.82
N GLN A 296 -12.48 -14.65 16.76
CA GLN A 296 -12.11 -13.44 17.53
C GLN A 296 -10.73 -12.97 17.09
N ASP A 297 -10.47 -13.11 15.80
CA ASP A 297 -9.14 -12.98 15.23
C ASP A 297 -9.09 -11.65 14.47
N HIS A 298 -7.92 -11.01 14.45
CA HIS A 298 -7.77 -9.60 14.09
C HIS A 298 -6.68 -9.47 13.03
N SER A 299 -6.90 -8.67 11.99
CA SER A 299 -5.81 -8.23 11.11
C SER A 299 -4.96 -7.16 11.81
N ASP A 300 -3.65 -7.21 11.60
CA ASP A 300 -2.66 -6.30 12.18
C ASP A 300 -2.01 -5.52 11.04
N ILE A 301 -2.23 -4.20 11.00
CA ILE A 301 -1.78 -3.32 9.92
C ILE A 301 -0.91 -2.21 10.51
N ASP A 302 0.38 -2.25 10.17
CA ASP A 302 1.33 -1.17 10.40
C ASP A 302 1.47 -0.39 9.09
N GLY A 303 1.12 0.90 9.06
CA GLY A 303 1.40 1.74 7.88
C GLY A 303 2.91 1.91 7.75
N GLY A 304 3.49 2.68 8.66
CA GLY A 304 4.90 2.62 8.98
C GLY A 304 5.55 3.99 9.10
N ALA A 305 5.89 4.59 7.96
CA ALA A 305 6.66 5.83 7.91
C ALA A 305 6.27 6.72 6.73
N GLY A 306 5.04 7.23 6.75
CA GLY A 306 4.54 8.24 5.81
C GLY A 306 3.30 8.93 6.35
N THR A 307 2.34 9.14 5.46
CA THR A 307 0.97 9.58 5.74
C THR A 307 0.01 8.46 5.35
N ASP A 308 -0.13 7.46 6.22
CA ASP A 308 -0.64 6.15 5.82
C ASP A 308 -2.18 6.09 5.89
N VAL A 309 -2.78 5.46 4.87
CA VAL A 309 -4.22 5.48 4.62
C VAL A 309 -4.82 4.08 4.67
N ILE A 310 -5.79 3.85 5.56
CA ILE A 310 -6.66 2.67 5.48
C ILE A 310 -7.95 3.05 4.73
N ASP A 311 -8.11 2.54 3.51
CA ASP A 311 -9.29 2.76 2.67
C ASP A 311 -10.39 1.74 2.97
N MET A 312 -11.33 2.13 3.82
CA MET A 312 -12.51 1.34 4.20
C MET A 312 -13.75 1.65 3.34
N ASN A 313 -13.63 2.32 2.18
CA ASN A 313 -14.78 2.63 1.31
C ASN A 313 -15.54 1.39 0.78
N THR A 314 -14.93 0.21 0.84
CA THR A 314 -15.55 -1.07 0.45
C THR A 314 -16.48 -1.62 1.53
N PHE A 315 -16.33 -1.20 2.78
CA PHE A 315 -17.12 -1.70 3.88
C PHE A 315 -18.59 -1.29 3.72
N ARG A 316 -19.47 -2.25 3.99
CA ARG A 316 -20.92 -2.07 3.99
C ARG A 316 -21.52 -2.56 5.29
N ILE A 317 -20.93 -2.08 6.39
CA ILE A 317 -21.31 -2.45 7.75
C ILE A 317 -21.82 -1.18 8.45
N PRO A 318 -23.04 -1.20 9.02
CA PRO A 318 -23.53 -0.11 9.84
C PRO A 318 -22.95 -0.18 11.26
N TYR A 319 -22.58 0.97 11.82
CA TYR A 319 -22.17 1.14 13.22
C TYR A 319 -20.82 0.49 13.56
N LEU A 320 -19.76 1.11 13.04
CA LEU A 320 -18.36 0.90 13.41
C LEU A 320 -18.02 1.77 14.63
N ASP A 321 -17.54 1.14 15.70
CA ASP A 321 -16.95 1.81 16.84
C ASP A 321 -15.42 1.87 16.64
N VAL A 322 -14.93 2.99 16.08
CA VAL A 322 -13.48 3.29 16.05
C VAL A 322 -13.04 3.77 17.44
N THR A 323 -12.13 3.03 18.07
CA THR A 323 -11.59 3.37 19.39
C THR A 323 -10.07 3.51 19.31
N VAL A 324 -9.52 4.67 19.66
CA VAL A 324 -8.07 4.82 19.86
C VAL A 324 -7.69 4.19 21.20
N VAL A 325 -6.86 3.16 21.17
CA VAL A 325 -6.53 2.32 22.33
C VAL A 325 -5.09 2.59 22.77
N ASN A 326 -4.94 3.58 23.67
CA ASN A 326 -3.74 4.05 24.38
C ASN A 326 -2.88 5.11 23.67
N ASP A 327 -2.06 5.80 24.48
CA ASP A 327 -1.06 6.83 24.11
C ASP A 327 0.03 6.36 23.11
N ASP A 328 0.06 5.09 22.72
CA ASP A 328 1.06 4.48 21.83
C ASP A 328 0.62 4.48 20.34
N GLY A 329 -0.50 5.14 19.99
CA GLY A 329 -0.96 5.30 18.60
C GLY A 329 -1.70 4.09 18.00
N VAL A 330 -2.06 3.10 18.83
CA VAL A 330 -2.81 1.91 18.37
C VAL A 330 -4.28 2.25 18.19
N ILE A 331 -4.81 2.14 16.98
CA ILE A 331 -6.23 2.29 16.69
C ILE A 331 -6.87 0.90 16.63
N SER A 332 -7.95 0.71 17.39
CA SER A 332 -8.79 -0.48 17.36
C SER A 332 -10.08 -0.14 16.63
N VAL A 333 -10.29 -0.75 15.47
CA VAL A 333 -11.53 -0.60 14.71
C VAL A 333 -12.43 -1.78 15.03
N THR A 334 -13.57 -1.54 15.67
CA THR A 334 -14.51 -2.58 16.14
C THR A 334 -15.91 -2.39 15.54
N GLY A 335 -16.72 -3.45 15.42
CA GLY A 335 -18.11 -3.31 14.96
C GLY A 335 -19.04 -4.42 15.43
N ASP A 336 -20.36 -4.17 15.45
CA ASP A 336 -21.41 -5.09 15.98
C ASP A 336 -21.47 -6.45 15.25
N THR A 337 -20.73 -6.61 14.14
CA THR A 337 -20.66 -7.84 13.33
C THR A 337 -19.24 -8.39 13.08
N VAL A 338 -18.27 -8.06 13.94
CA VAL A 338 -16.89 -8.63 13.95
C VAL A 338 -16.00 -8.11 12.81
N ILE A 339 -15.80 -6.80 12.76
CA ILE A 339 -14.47 -6.26 12.43
C ILE A 339 -13.75 -6.13 13.77
N ASP A 340 -12.56 -6.67 13.88
CA ASP A 340 -11.58 -6.28 14.89
C ASP A 340 -10.26 -6.08 14.14
N MET A 341 -9.81 -4.83 13.93
CA MET A 341 -8.49 -4.54 13.35
C MET A 341 -7.62 -3.82 14.36
N THR A 342 -6.34 -4.15 14.38
CA THR A 342 -5.30 -3.39 15.10
C THR A 342 -4.51 -2.61 14.06
N LEU A 343 -4.46 -1.28 14.22
CA LEU A 343 -3.76 -0.39 13.29
C LEU A 343 -2.67 0.37 14.07
N THR A 344 -1.48 0.46 13.51
CA THR A 344 -0.37 1.28 14.04
C THR A 344 0.26 2.11 12.93
N ASN A 345 0.79 3.30 13.29
CA ASN A 345 1.36 4.24 12.32
C ASN A 345 0.40 4.47 11.13
N VAL A 346 -0.81 4.94 11.45
CA VAL A 346 -1.88 5.21 10.47
C VAL A 346 -2.43 6.60 10.75
N GLU A 347 -2.33 7.46 9.75
CA GLU A 347 -2.69 8.87 9.83
C GLU A 347 -4.13 9.10 9.35
N VAL A 348 -4.68 8.27 8.46
CA VAL A 348 -6.04 8.44 7.92
C VAL A 348 -6.83 7.14 7.81
N LEU A 349 -8.05 7.12 8.35
CA LEU A 349 -9.08 6.12 8.02
C LEU A 349 -10.10 6.74 7.07
N LYS A 350 -10.23 6.21 5.85
CA LYS A 350 -11.17 6.72 4.83
C LYS A 350 -12.41 5.85 4.76
N PHE A 351 -13.57 6.49 4.84
CA PHE A 351 -14.88 5.87 4.84
C PHE A 351 -15.73 6.38 3.67
N VAL A 352 -16.86 5.70 3.48
CA VAL A 352 -17.83 6.03 2.43
C VAL A 352 -18.44 7.44 2.59
N ASP A 353 -18.53 7.93 3.82
CA ASP A 353 -19.22 9.14 4.26
C ASP A 353 -18.29 10.25 4.79
N GLY A 354 -16.98 9.97 4.94
CA GLY A 354 -15.96 10.90 5.43
C GLY A 354 -14.60 10.24 5.67
N GLN A 355 -13.76 10.86 6.48
CA GLN A 355 -12.50 10.30 6.95
C GLN A 355 -12.19 10.77 8.37
N LEU A 356 -11.50 9.92 9.14
CA LEU A 356 -10.84 10.30 10.39
C LEU A 356 -9.37 10.57 10.10
N ASP A 357 -8.87 11.73 10.55
CA ASP A 357 -7.51 12.21 10.36
C ASP A 357 -6.83 12.35 11.73
N PHE A 358 -5.74 11.62 11.93
CA PHE A 358 -5.00 11.49 13.19
C PHE A 358 -3.64 12.21 13.16
N ASP A 359 -3.22 12.73 12.00
CA ASP A 359 -1.95 13.42 11.85
C ASP A 359 -2.02 14.86 12.33
N ASN A 360 -1.09 15.22 13.22
CA ASN A 360 -0.97 16.58 13.72
C ASN A 360 -0.31 17.55 12.71
N GLU A 361 0.30 17.08 11.63
CA GLU A 361 0.81 17.93 10.54
C GLU A 361 -0.20 18.13 9.39
N SER A 362 -1.36 17.46 9.44
CA SER A 362 -2.35 17.42 8.35
C SER A 362 -3.05 18.75 8.05
N SER A 363 -3.71 18.80 6.89
CA SER A 363 -4.61 19.89 6.52
C SER A 363 -5.75 20.06 7.53
N ALA A 364 -6.32 18.95 8.03
CA ALA A 364 -7.38 18.98 9.03
C ALA A 364 -6.90 19.57 10.36
N ALA A 365 -5.75 19.11 10.87
CA ALA A 365 -5.15 19.62 12.10
C ALA A 365 -4.75 21.10 11.98
N THR A 366 -4.21 21.50 10.81
CA THR A 366 -3.86 22.90 10.50
C THR A 366 -5.10 23.81 10.50
N VAL A 367 -6.23 23.38 9.91
CA VAL A 367 -7.48 24.15 9.93
C VAL A 367 -8.05 24.25 11.35
N LEU A 368 -8.01 23.17 12.13
CA LEU A 368 -8.42 23.18 13.54
C LEU A 368 -7.62 24.23 14.34
N ARG A 369 -6.28 24.21 14.25
CA ARG A 369 -5.39 25.17 14.91
C ARG A 369 -5.67 26.61 14.49
N LEU A 370 -5.95 26.84 13.20
CA LEU A 370 -6.32 28.17 12.70
C LEU A 370 -7.65 28.66 13.30
N TYR A 371 -8.64 27.78 13.43
CA TYR A 371 -9.93 28.09 14.05
C TYR A 371 -9.83 28.37 15.55
N GLU A 372 -9.12 27.52 16.30
CA GLU A 372 -8.90 27.72 17.73
C GLU A 372 -8.12 29.01 18.00
N ALA A 373 -7.08 29.31 17.22
CA ALA A 373 -6.36 30.57 17.32
C ALA A 373 -7.27 31.78 17.02
N ALA A 374 -8.13 31.66 16.00
CA ALA A 374 -8.98 32.76 15.52
C ALA A 374 -10.23 33.02 16.36
N TRP A 375 -10.78 32.01 17.06
CA TRP A 375 -12.07 32.10 17.72
C TRP A 375 -12.17 31.40 19.09
N GLY A 376 -11.18 30.59 19.49
CA GLY A 376 -11.25 29.77 20.71
C GLY A 376 -12.37 28.72 20.67
N ARG A 377 -12.59 28.15 19.48
CA ARG A 377 -13.44 26.98 19.24
C ARG A 377 -13.00 26.25 17.96
N GLY A 378 -13.30 24.96 17.89
CA GLY A 378 -13.20 24.17 16.66
C GLY A 378 -14.15 24.66 15.54
N PRO A 379 -13.88 24.24 14.29
CA PRO A 379 -14.65 24.59 13.12
C PRO A 379 -16.06 23.96 13.12
N ASP A 380 -16.97 24.58 12.36
CA ASP A 380 -18.20 23.93 11.93
C ASP A 380 -17.94 23.10 10.67
N LEU A 381 -18.65 21.98 10.48
CA LEU A 381 -18.34 20.95 9.47
C LEU A 381 -18.16 21.50 8.05
N VAL A 382 -19.03 22.42 7.63
CA VAL A 382 -18.95 23.08 6.31
C VAL A 382 -17.70 23.94 6.19
N GLY A 383 -17.42 24.75 7.22
CA GLY A 383 -16.20 25.53 7.27
C GLY A 383 -14.99 24.63 7.22
N PHE A 384 -14.96 23.55 8.00
CA PHE A 384 -13.83 22.63 8.08
C PHE A 384 -13.40 22.12 6.70
N ASN A 385 -14.34 21.50 5.98
CA ASN A 385 -14.13 21.00 4.63
C ASN A 385 -13.69 22.12 3.66
N GLU A 386 -14.38 23.26 3.62
CA GLU A 386 -14.06 24.39 2.71
C GLU A 386 -12.60 24.89 2.89
N TRP A 387 -12.07 24.84 4.12
CA TRP A 387 -10.69 25.25 4.39
C TRP A 387 -9.65 24.14 4.14
N ILE A 388 -10.00 22.87 4.40
CA ILE A 388 -9.16 21.69 4.09
C ILE A 388 -8.93 21.62 2.58
N GLU A 389 -10.00 21.59 1.78
CA GLU A 389 -9.95 21.56 0.31
C GLU A 389 -9.13 22.71 -0.29
N ARG A 390 -9.09 23.86 0.38
CA ARG A 390 -8.27 25.00 -0.05
C ARG A 390 -6.79 24.79 0.21
N LEU A 391 -6.40 24.20 1.35
CA LEU A 391 -5.00 23.84 1.62
C LEU A 391 -4.53 22.75 0.65
N GLU A 392 -5.32 21.70 0.49
CA GLU A 392 -5.05 20.59 -0.44
C GLU A 392 -5.05 21.05 -1.90
N GLY A 393 -5.91 22.01 -2.25
CA GLY A 393 -5.90 22.74 -3.52
C GLY A 393 -4.71 23.70 -3.72
N GLY A 394 -3.75 23.73 -2.78
CA GLY A 394 -2.49 24.47 -2.88
C GLY A 394 -2.54 25.93 -2.43
N ALA A 395 -3.59 26.36 -1.71
CA ALA A 395 -3.57 27.67 -1.04
C ALA A 395 -2.62 27.63 0.16
N SER A 396 -1.90 28.71 0.43
CA SER A 396 -1.05 28.78 1.62
C SER A 396 -1.88 29.06 2.88
N LEU A 397 -1.36 28.66 4.03
CA LEU A 397 -1.97 29.02 5.32
C LEU A 397 -2.07 30.54 5.53
N GLU A 398 -1.20 31.32 4.88
CA GLU A 398 -1.29 32.78 4.86
C GLU A 398 -2.52 33.26 4.06
N ASP A 399 -2.81 32.69 2.88
CA ASP A 399 -4.03 32.97 2.10
C ASP A 399 -5.30 32.63 2.89
N LEU A 400 -5.26 31.54 3.67
CA LEU A 400 -6.37 31.14 4.55
C LEU A 400 -6.56 32.15 5.69
N ALA A 401 -5.48 32.54 6.39
CA ALA A 401 -5.56 33.53 7.45
C ALA A 401 -5.99 34.91 6.94
N GLU A 402 -5.54 35.36 5.76
CA GLU A 402 -6.06 36.57 5.12
C GLU A 402 -7.56 36.47 4.84
N SER A 403 -8.01 35.34 4.26
CA SER A 403 -9.42 35.10 3.97
C SER A 403 -10.30 35.08 5.24
N LEU A 404 -9.82 34.44 6.31
CA LEU A 404 -10.50 34.33 7.59
C LEU A 404 -10.59 35.70 8.29
N THR A 405 -9.46 36.41 8.37
CA THR A 405 -9.42 37.75 9.00
C THR A 405 -10.23 38.79 8.23
N ALA A 406 -10.44 38.63 6.92
CA ALA A 406 -11.32 39.46 6.12
C ALA A 406 -12.83 39.25 6.38
N THR A 407 -13.24 38.19 7.09
CA THR A 407 -14.66 37.93 7.35
C THR A 407 -15.28 39.00 8.27
N ASN A 408 -16.54 39.36 7.99
CA ASN A 408 -17.30 40.30 8.83
C ASN A 408 -17.30 39.85 10.31
N ARG A 409 -17.42 38.55 10.56
CA ARG A 409 -17.45 37.99 11.91
C ARG A 409 -16.15 38.20 12.67
N TYR A 410 -15.00 38.02 11.99
CA TYR A 410 -13.71 38.30 12.59
C TYR A 410 -13.53 39.80 12.85
N GLN A 411 -13.93 40.66 11.90
CA GLN A 411 -13.84 42.11 12.04
C GLN A 411 -14.75 42.69 13.15
N GLU A 412 -15.93 42.09 13.37
CA GLU A 412 -16.83 42.42 14.50
C GLU A 412 -16.18 42.19 15.88
N ILE A 413 -15.37 41.14 16.01
CA ILE A 413 -14.75 40.74 17.28
C ILE A 413 -13.39 41.42 17.47
N TYR A 414 -12.51 41.35 16.46
CA TYR A 414 -11.09 41.73 16.58
C TYR A 414 -10.74 43.04 15.85
N GLY A 415 -11.54 43.47 14.88
CA GLY A 415 -11.25 44.66 14.06
C GLY A 415 -11.23 45.98 14.83
N GLY A 416 -11.92 46.04 15.98
CA GLY A 416 -11.92 47.19 16.88
C GLY A 416 -10.79 47.22 17.92
N LEU A 417 -10.04 46.13 18.10
CA LEU A 417 -8.98 46.03 19.11
C LEU A 417 -7.72 46.79 18.69
N SER A 418 -6.97 47.32 19.66
CA SER A 418 -5.58 47.74 19.42
C SER A 418 -4.67 46.53 19.14
N ASN A 419 -3.45 46.77 18.67
CA ASN A 419 -2.50 45.70 18.40
C ASN A 419 -2.04 44.97 19.68
N GLU A 420 -1.94 45.69 20.81
CA GLU A 420 -1.60 45.10 22.11
C GLU A 420 -2.74 44.18 22.59
N GLU A 421 -3.98 44.67 22.60
CA GLU A 421 -5.18 43.87 22.96
C GLU A 421 -5.38 42.67 22.02
N PHE A 422 -5.07 42.80 20.73
CA PHE A 422 -5.12 41.70 19.77
C PHE A 422 -4.09 40.61 20.08
N VAL A 423 -2.84 41.00 20.38
CA VAL A 423 -1.78 40.05 20.80
C VAL A 423 -2.17 39.37 22.11
N GLU A 424 -2.62 40.11 23.12
CA GLU A 424 -3.10 39.53 24.39
C GLU A 424 -4.23 38.51 24.15
N THR A 425 -5.14 38.80 23.22
CA THR A 425 -6.25 37.89 22.90
C THR A 425 -5.76 36.60 22.24
N LEU A 426 -4.80 36.66 21.31
CA LEU A 426 -4.21 35.46 20.70
C LEU A 426 -3.48 34.57 21.71
N TYR A 427 -2.81 35.14 22.72
CA TYR A 427 -2.23 34.34 23.81
C TYR A 427 -3.30 33.59 24.63
N GLN A 428 -4.49 34.17 24.80
CA GLN A 428 -5.60 33.52 25.51
C GLN A 428 -6.30 32.47 24.64
N THR A 429 -6.58 32.76 23.36
CA THR A 429 -7.31 31.83 22.47
C THR A 429 -6.44 30.68 22.00
N ALA A 430 -5.25 30.96 21.46
CA ALA A 430 -4.39 29.95 20.87
C ALA A 430 -3.50 29.20 21.88
N LEU A 431 -3.21 29.80 23.05
CA LEU A 431 -2.25 29.24 24.02
C LEU A 431 -2.81 29.07 25.43
N GLY A 432 -4.08 29.42 25.67
CA GLY A 432 -4.76 29.26 26.96
C GLY A 432 -4.15 30.01 28.14
N ARG A 433 -3.35 31.07 27.90
CA ARG A 433 -2.57 31.74 28.95
C ARG A 433 -2.33 33.24 28.75
N ASP A 434 -1.85 33.89 29.81
CA ASP A 434 -1.37 35.26 29.73
C ASP A 434 -0.12 35.39 28.83
N ALA A 435 -0.04 36.51 28.13
CA ALA A 435 1.12 36.92 27.35
C ALA A 435 2.31 37.21 28.27
N ASP A 436 3.52 36.77 27.88
CA ASP A 436 4.73 37.19 28.57
C ASP A 436 5.13 38.61 28.14
N ALA A 437 5.75 39.38 29.05
CA ALA A 437 6.06 40.78 28.80
C ALA A 437 7.07 41.03 27.65
N THR A 438 7.81 40.01 27.21
CA THR A 438 8.74 40.11 26.08
C THR A 438 8.03 39.80 24.77
N GLY A 439 7.22 38.73 24.74
CA GLY A 439 6.37 38.35 23.61
C GLY A 439 5.36 39.43 23.26
N LEU A 440 4.59 39.93 24.25
CA LEU A 440 3.60 40.99 24.06
C LEU A 440 4.22 42.25 23.42
N ALA A 441 5.31 42.74 23.99
CA ALA A 441 6.01 43.91 23.46
C ALA A 441 6.63 43.67 22.08
N GLY A 442 7.14 42.46 21.83
CA GLY A 442 7.75 42.07 20.56
C GLY A 442 6.75 42.00 19.40
N TRP A 443 5.63 41.31 19.60
CA TRP A 443 4.59 41.18 18.57
C TRP A 443 3.87 42.50 18.29
N THR A 444 3.49 43.24 19.35
CA THR A 444 2.84 44.55 19.23
C THR A 444 3.71 45.52 18.40
N ALA A 445 5.03 45.57 18.66
CA ALA A 445 5.94 46.43 17.89
C ALA A 445 6.07 46.05 16.41
N ARG A 446 5.89 44.76 16.05
CA ARG A 446 5.89 44.31 14.64
C ARG A 446 4.62 44.74 13.91
N LEU A 447 3.45 44.58 14.56
CA LEU A 447 2.17 45.06 14.03
C LEU A 447 2.16 46.60 13.90
N ASP A 448 2.58 47.32 14.95
CA ASP A 448 2.62 48.80 14.96
C ASP A 448 3.56 49.39 13.91
N SER A 449 4.58 48.64 13.49
CA SER A 449 5.51 49.07 12.43
C SER A 449 5.06 48.70 11.01
N GLY A 450 3.98 47.92 10.85
CA GLY A 450 3.53 47.41 9.55
C GLY A 450 4.54 46.47 8.88
N VAL A 451 5.39 45.80 9.67
CA VAL A 451 6.34 44.77 9.20
C VAL A 451 5.68 43.38 9.19
N MET A 452 4.48 43.29 9.76
CA MET A 452 3.70 42.07 9.95
C MET A 452 2.23 42.46 10.01
N GLU A 453 1.39 41.70 9.31
CA GLU A 453 -0.07 41.87 9.34
C GLU A 453 -0.72 40.99 10.42
N ARG A 454 -1.99 41.26 10.76
CA ARG A 454 -2.72 40.46 11.75
C ARG A 454 -3.02 39.03 11.27
N SER A 455 -3.19 38.83 9.96
CA SER A 455 -3.27 37.51 9.33
C SER A 455 -1.98 36.72 9.51
N GLU A 456 -0.82 37.35 9.26
CA GLU A 456 0.50 36.73 9.47
C GLU A 456 0.71 36.34 10.94
N LEU A 457 0.31 37.20 11.89
CA LEU A 457 0.42 36.88 13.31
C LEU A 457 -0.53 35.73 13.72
N LEU A 458 -1.75 35.70 13.19
CA LEU A 458 -2.74 34.66 13.49
C LEU A 458 -2.21 33.27 13.12
N TRP A 459 -1.78 33.05 11.86
CA TRP A 459 -1.28 31.73 11.46
C TRP A 459 0.01 31.33 12.17
N ARG A 460 0.85 32.29 12.56
CA ARG A 460 2.04 32.03 13.38
C ARG A 460 1.73 31.61 14.82
N PHE A 461 0.56 31.95 15.34
CA PHE A 461 0.08 31.45 16.63
C PHE A 461 -0.60 30.09 16.48
N ALA A 462 -1.34 29.86 15.39
CA ALA A 462 -1.86 28.54 14.99
C ALA A 462 -0.73 27.50 14.93
N GLU A 463 0.26 27.72 14.06
CA GLU A 463 1.41 26.81 13.87
C GLU A 463 2.57 27.08 14.84
N SER A 464 2.26 27.60 16.03
CA SER A 464 3.26 27.70 17.08
C SER A 464 3.45 26.33 17.73
N ARG A 465 4.70 25.94 17.99
CA ARG A 465 5.03 24.67 18.67
C ARG A 465 4.29 24.44 20.00
N GLU A 466 3.88 25.52 20.66
CA GLU A 466 3.11 25.44 21.90
C GLU A 466 1.65 25.10 21.62
N HIS A 467 1.03 25.68 20.60
CA HIS A 467 -0.35 25.39 20.20
C HIS A 467 -0.49 24.01 19.54
N VAL A 468 0.44 23.64 18.64
CA VAL A 468 0.54 22.29 18.04
C VAL A 468 0.64 21.21 19.13
N ALA A 469 1.37 21.47 20.21
CA ALA A 469 1.47 20.56 21.36
C ALA A 469 0.27 20.62 22.32
N GLN A 470 -0.54 21.69 22.30
CA GLN A 470 -1.77 21.78 23.11
C GLN A 470 -2.95 21.03 22.47
N LEU A 471 -2.96 20.89 21.15
CA LEU A 471 -4.00 20.19 20.40
C LEU A 471 -3.59 18.79 19.92
N ALA A 472 -2.34 18.37 20.11
CA ALA A 472 -1.87 17.03 19.72
C ALA A 472 -2.77 15.90 20.24
N ASP A 473 -3.13 15.93 21.54
CA ASP A 473 -4.02 14.94 22.15
C ASP A 473 -5.43 14.95 21.53
N VAL A 474 -5.91 16.11 21.06
CA VAL A 474 -7.23 16.26 20.40
C VAL A 474 -7.20 15.74 18.96
N VAL A 475 -6.07 15.90 18.26
CA VAL A 475 -5.89 15.35 16.91
C VAL A 475 -5.72 13.83 16.98
N ALA A 476 -5.01 13.31 17.99
CA ALA A 476 -4.84 11.88 18.23
C ALA A 476 -6.15 11.15 18.62
N GLU A 477 -7.21 11.86 19.04
CA GLU A 477 -8.57 11.30 19.18
C GLU A 477 -9.29 11.14 17.82
N GLY A 478 -8.75 11.71 16.74
CA GLY A 478 -9.27 11.64 15.36
C GLY A 478 -10.14 12.85 14.99
N LEU A 479 -9.75 13.57 13.92
CA LEU A 479 -10.52 14.66 13.35
C LEU A 479 -11.43 14.17 12.22
N TRP A 480 -12.75 14.25 12.41
CA TRP A 480 -13.71 13.88 11.38
C TRP A 480 -13.85 14.96 10.29
N SER A 481 -13.51 14.61 9.05
CA SER A 481 -13.80 15.38 7.84
C SER A 481 -14.85 14.65 7.01
N ALA A 482 -15.93 15.33 6.64
CA ALA A 482 -17.07 14.69 5.98
C ALA A 482 -16.96 14.68 4.45
N ASN A 483 -17.48 13.65 3.77
CA ASN A 483 -17.60 13.67 2.32
C ASN A 483 -18.70 14.65 1.87
N GLU A 484 -18.42 15.57 0.95
CA GLU A 484 -19.40 16.56 0.46
C GLU A 484 -20.72 15.93 -0.05
N ASN A 485 -20.63 14.78 -0.74
CA ASN A 485 -21.80 14.09 -1.27
C ASN A 485 -22.63 13.47 -0.15
N ALA A 486 -21.98 12.97 0.92
CA ALA A 486 -22.65 12.43 2.10
C ALA A 486 -23.36 13.53 2.90
N VAL A 487 -22.71 14.70 3.03
CA VAL A 487 -23.32 15.91 3.58
C VAL A 487 -24.55 16.31 2.74
N SER A 488 -24.44 16.37 1.42
CA SER A 488 -25.55 16.76 0.53
C SER A 488 -26.75 15.82 0.65
N VAL A 489 -26.53 14.49 0.65
CA VAL A 489 -27.61 13.51 0.86
C VAL A 489 -28.25 13.70 2.24
N SER A 490 -27.47 13.84 3.30
CA SER A 490 -27.98 14.05 4.67
C SER A 490 -28.83 15.32 4.79
N LEU A 491 -28.38 16.43 4.18
CA LEU A 491 -29.11 17.70 4.16
C LEU A 491 -30.44 17.61 3.41
N LEU A 492 -30.49 16.88 2.29
CA LEU A 492 -31.74 16.63 1.55
C LEU A 492 -32.74 15.82 2.39
N TYR A 493 -32.27 14.82 3.14
CA TYR A 493 -33.10 14.03 4.05
C TYR A 493 -33.62 14.85 5.24
N LEU A 494 -32.79 15.69 5.87
CA LEU A 494 -33.21 16.60 6.93
C LEU A 494 -34.27 17.60 6.42
N ALA A 495 -34.03 18.25 5.27
CA ALA A 495 -34.96 19.20 4.67
C ALA A 495 -36.30 18.58 4.22
N ALA A 496 -36.30 17.31 3.83
CA ALA A 496 -37.50 16.59 3.42
C ALA A 496 -38.28 16.01 4.61
N TYR A 497 -37.60 15.30 5.50
CA TYR A 497 -38.19 14.35 6.45
C TYR A 497 -37.92 14.66 7.93
N ASP A 498 -37.18 15.73 8.25
CA ASP A 498 -36.81 16.11 9.64
C ASP A 498 -36.03 14.99 10.37
N ARG A 499 -35.20 14.24 9.63
CA ARG A 499 -34.33 13.17 10.12
C ARG A 499 -33.15 12.90 9.18
N MET A 500 -32.11 12.27 9.71
CA MET A 500 -31.07 11.62 8.90
C MET A 500 -31.65 10.45 8.07
N PRO A 501 -31.01 10.07 6.94
CA PRO A 501 -31.34 8.83 6.23
C PRO A 501 -31.11 7.61 7.12
N THR A 502 -31.76 6.50 6.80
CA THR A 502 -31.34 5.18 7.32
C THR A 502 -30.16 4.65 6.50
N TYR A 503 -29.42 3.67 7.01
CA TYR A 503 -28.31 3.03 6.28
C TYR A 503 -28.71 2.58 4.86
N ASP A 504 -29.83 1.84 4.74
CA ASP A 504 -30.36 1.35 3.46
C ASP A 504 -30.78 2.50 2.52
N GLU A 505 -31.23 3.63 3.05
CA GLU A 505 -31.55 4.84 2.26
C GLU A 505 -30.27 5.54 1.79
N PHE A 506 -29.27 5.62 2.67
CA PHE A 506 -27.97 6.21 2.37
C PHE A 506 -27.24 5.39 1.30
N ASP A 507 -26.95 4.10 1.47
CA ASP A 507 -26.27 3.27 0.45
C ASP A 507 -27.06 3.18 -0.88
N ARG A 508 -28.40 3.25 -0.84
CA ARG A 508 -29.21 3.33 -2.07
C ARG A 508 -29.00 4.64 -2.81
N ASP A 509 -29.02 5.78 -2.11
CA ASP A 509 -28.97 7.10 -2.75
C ASP A 509 -27.52 7.52 -3.05
N TYR A 510 -26.58 7.10 -2.21
CA TYR A 510 -25.14 7.30 -2.29
C TYR A 510 -24.45 6.18 -3.09
N GLY A 511 -24.00 6.46 -4.32
CA GLY A 511 -23.16 5.51 -5.06
C GLY A 511 -22.70 6.01 -6.42
N THR A 512 -21.54 5.58 -6.91
CA THR A 512 -20.96 6.01 -8.20
C THR A 512 -21.02 7.53 -8.44
N VAL A 513 -20.48 8.27 -7.46
CA VAL A 513 -19.89 9.62 -7.49
C VAL A 513 -20.01 10.40 -8.81
N ASN A 514 -21.16 11.03 -9.06
CA ASN A 514 -21.22 12.22 -9.91
C ASN A 514 -22.37 13.18 -9.51
N LEU A 515 -22.21 14.45 -9.88
CA LEU A 515 -23.22 15.50 -9.64
C LEU A 515 -24.59 15.19 -10.28
N GLU A 516 -24.63 14.37 -11.33
CA GLU A 516 -25.88 13.95 -11.97
C GLU A 516 -26.70 13.06 -11.03
N ARG A 517 -26.06 12.21 -10.20
CA ARG A 517 -26.76 11.41 -9.19
C ARG A 517 -27.27 12.27 -8.04
N LEU A 518 -26.52 13.27 -7.54
CA LEU A 518 -27.05 14.18 -6.52
C LEU A 518 -28.29 14.94 -7.00
N ASN A 519 -28.28 15.45 -8.23
CA ASN A 519 -29.47 16.04 -8.85
C ASN A 519 -30.63 15.03 -8.89
N TRP A 520 -30.36 13.78 -9.30
CA TRP A 520 -31.36 12.73 -9.36
C TRP A 520 -31.94 12.35 -7.99
N VAL A 521 -31.10 12.27 -6.94
CA VAL A 521 -31.53 12.02 -5.55
C VAL A 521 -32.42 13.15 -5.06
N ALA A 522 -32.02 14.41 -5.28
CA ALA A 522 -32.84 15.57 -4.94
C ALA A 522 -34.20 15.54 -5.66
N ASP A 523 -34.24 15.20 -6.95
CA ASP A 523 -35.48 15.02 -7.72
C ASP A 523 -36.33 13.84 -7.21
N GLN A 524 -35.74 12.71 -6.78
CA GLN A 524 -36.48 11.59 -6.19
C GLN A 524 -37.10 11.97 -4.85
N ILE A 525 -36.32 12.58 -3.95
CA ILE A 525 -36.78 13.05 -2.64
C ILE A 525 -37.89 14.10 -2.82
N PHE A 526 -37.68 15.08 -3.71
CA PHE A 526 -38.69 16.09 -4.01
C PHE A 526 -39.97 15.49 -4.61
N SER A 527 -39.85 14.44 -5.41
CA SER A 527 -40.99 13.72 -6.01
C SER A 527 -41.69 12.73 -5.07
N SER A 528 -41.22 12.57 -3.83
CA SER A 528 -41.84 11.68 -2.84
C SER A 528 -43.25 12.15 -2.45
N ASP A 529 -44.13 11.20 -2.11
CA ASP A 529 -45.50 11.51 -1.68
C ASP A 529 -45.52 12.50 -0.50
N GLU A 530 -44.58 12.38 0.45
CA GLU A 530 -44.49 13.23 1.64
C GLU A 530 -44.09 14.68 1.32
N VAL A 531 -43.11 14.88 0.44
CA VAL A 531 -42.68 16.22 0.02
C VAL A 531 -43.72 16.86 -0.91
N GLN A 532 -44.35 16.08 -1.78
CA GLN A 532 -45.44 16.57 -2.64
C GLN A 532 -46.71 16.92 -1.84
N ASP A 533 -47.09 16.15 -0.81
CA ASP A 533 -48.21 16.48 0.07
C ASP A 533 -47.99 17.83 0.80
N ARG A 534 -46.74 18.21 1.07
CA ARG A 534 -46.38 19.49 1.68
C ARG A 534 -46.39 20.66 0.69
N TYR A 535 -45.81 20.48 -0.50
CA TYR A 535 -45.49 21.61 -1.39
C TYR A 535 -46.30 21.69 -2.70
N ALA A 536 -46.86 20.59 -3.22
CA ALA A 536 -47.44 20.56 -4.57
C ALA A 536 -48.68 21.45 -4.74
N GLY A 537 -49.41 21.72 -3.64
CA GLY A 537 -50.61 22.57 -3.64
C GLY A 537 -50.35 24.07 -3.55
N LEU A 538 -49.10 24.50 -3.38
CA LEU A 538 -48.72 25.89 -3.14
C LEU A 538 -48.43 26.65 -4.45
N ASP A 539 -48.75 27.95 -4.48
CA ASP A 539 -48.19 28.87 -5.47
C ASP A 539 -46.70 29.16 -5.15
N ASP A 540 -45.99 29.86 -6.03
CA ASP A 540 -44.53 29.99 -5.90
C ASP A 540 -44.14 30.82 -4.66
N GLU A 541 -44.89 31.88 -4.34
CA GLU A 541 -44.71 32.66 -3.10
C GLU A 541 -44.97 31.81 -1.85
N GLY A 542 -46.04 31.00 -1.85
CA GLY A 542 -46.36 30.07 -0.76
C GLY A 542 -45.33 28.94 -0.61
N PHE A 543 -44.83 28.39 -1.73
CA PHE A 543 -43.78 27.37 -1.75
C PHE A 543 -42.48 27.89 -1.14
N ILE A 544 -42.00 29.06 -1.58
CA ILE A 544 -40.82 29.70 -1.01
C ILE A 544 -41.03 29.98 0.48
N THR A 545 -42.19 30.50 0.88
CA THR A 545 -42.50 30.77 2.29
C THR A 545 -42.51 29.49 3.13
N ALA A 546 -42.93 28.36 2.57
CA ALA A 546 -42.84 27.05 3.22
C ALA A 546 -41.37 26.60 3.37
N LEU A 547 -40.55 26.65 2.30
CA LEU A 547 -39.12 26.31 2.39
C LEU A 547 -38.37 27.11 3.46
N TYR A 548 -38.63 28.41 3.57
CA TYR A 548 -38.03 29.26 4.61
C TYR A 548 -38.44 28.83 6.03
N ASN A 549 -39.71 28.48 6.25
CA ASN A 549 -40.20 28.07 7.57
C ASN A 549 -39.78 26.63 7.93
N ASP A 550 -39.89 25.71 6.98
CA ASP A 550 -39.68 24.27 7.19
C ASP A 550 -38.18 23.91 7.25
N ILE A 551 -37.33 24.57 6.44
CA ILE A 551 -35.88 24.28 6.36
C ILE A 551 -35.04 25.28 7.17
N LEU A 552 -35.42 26.56 7.19
CA LEU A 552 -34.63 27.63 7.86
C LEU A 552 -35.24 28.11 9.18
N GLY A 553 -36.38 27.56 9.61
CA GLY A 553 -37.02 27.86 10.89
C GLY A 553 -37.52 29.30 11.03
N ARG A 554 -37.69 30.05 9.94
CA ARG A 554 -38.04 31.48 9.97
C ARG A 554 -38.83 31.93 8.74
N ASP A 555 -39.48 33.09 8.85
CA ASP A 555 -40.08 33.76 7.69
C ASP A 555 -39.01 34.31 6.70
N PRO A 556 -39.35 34.39 5.40
CA PRO A 556 -38.54 35.11 4.42
C PRO A 556 -38.55 36.63 4.69
N ASP A 557 -37.44 37.30 4.39
CA ASP A 557 -37.47 38.75 4.22
C ASP A 557 -38.02 39.13 2.83
N ALA A 558 -38.51 40.37 2.70
CA ALA A 558 -39.18 40.83 1.50
C ALA A 558 -38.29 40.92 0.24
N ALA A 559 -36.97 40.98 0.40
CA ALA A 559 -36.02 40.94 -0.73
C ALA A 559 -35.72 39.50 -1.14
N GLY A 560 -35.49 38.60 -0.18
CA GLY A 560 -35.32 37.16 -0.40
C GLY A 560 -36.52 36.53 -1.10
N LEU A 561 -37.74 36.78 -0.59
CA LEU A 561 -38.98 36.28 -1.19
C LEU A 561 -39.13 36.74 -2.66
N ALA A 562 -38.94 38.04 -2.91
CA ALA A 562 -39.06 38.61 -4.25
C ALA A 562 -37.98 38.09 -5.22
N ALA A 563 -36.76 37.84 -4.73
CA ALA A 563 -35.65 37.32 -5.54
C ALA A 563 -35.88 35.87 -5.97
N TRP A 564 -36.34 35.00 -5.06
CA TRP A 564 -36.63 33.60 -5.39
C TRP A 564 -37.90 33.45 -6.23
N THR A 565 -38.96 34.22 -5.94
CA THR A 565 -40.20 34.18 -6.73
C THR A 565 -39.92 34.57 -8.18
N HIS A 566 -39.07 35.58 -8.42
CA HIS A 566 -38.67 35.97 -9.77
C HIS A 566 -37.90 34.86 -10.53
N GLN A 567 -37.12 34.03 -9.84
CA GLN A 567 -36.40 32.91 -10.49
C GLN A 567 -37.35 31.79 -10.94
N LEU A 568 -38.38 31.48 -10.13
CA LEU A 568 -39.44 30.54 -10.52
C LEU A 568 -40.33 31.10 -11.63
N ASP A 569 -40.79 32.36 -11.50
CA ASP A 569 -41.68 33.03 -12.48
C ASP A 569 -41.08 33.11 -13.89
N GLU A 570 -39.78 33.37 -14.00
CA GLU A 570 -39.06 33.44 -15.29
C GLU A 570 -38.57 32.07 -15.79
N GLY A 571 -38.79 30.99 -15.03
CA GLY A 571 -38.30 29.65 -15.36
C GLY A 571 -36.76 29.56 -15.40
N LEU A 572 -36.09 30.34 -14.56
CA LEU A 572 -34.62 30.31 -14.40
C LEU A 572 -34.16 29.17 -13.48
N GLN A 573 -35.06 28.65 -12.66
CA GLN A 573 -34.85 27.54 -11.75
C GLN A 573 -36.16 26.75 -11.58
N ASP A 574 -36.07 25.43 -11.49
CA ASP A 574 -37.22 24.56 -11.19
C ASP A 574 -37.42 24.40 -9.66
N ARG A 575 -38.62 23.97 -9.23
CA ARG A 575 -38.93 23.85 -7.80
C ARG A 575 -38.07 22.80 -7.06
N SER A 576 -37.64 21.73 -7.72
CA SER A 576 -36.73 20.75 -7.11
C SER A 576 -35.32 21.30 -6.92
N ASP A 577 -34.79 22.02 -7.92
CA ASP A 577 -33.54 22.78 -7.79
C ASP A 577 -33.60 23.82 -6.65
N LEU A 578 -34.75 24.50 -6.49
CA LEU A 578 -34.90 25.47 -5.40
C LEU A 578 -34.97 24.80 -4.03
N PHE A 579 -35.69 23.67 -3.91
CA PHE A 579 -35.69 22.86 -2.69
C PHE A 579 -34.27 22.42 -2.31
N ARG A 580 -33.50 21.90 -3.27
CA ARG A 580 -32.09 21.54 -3.09
C ARG A 580 -31.25 22.73 -2.64
N ASN A 581 -31.36 23.89 -3.30
CA ASN A 581 -30.61 25.09 -2.91
C ASN A 581 -30.90 25.57 -1.48
N PHE A 582 -32.09 25.29 -0.94
CA PHE A 582 -32.41 25.56 0.46
C PHE A 582 -31.80 24.50 1.40
N ALA A 583 -31.88 23.22 1.03
CA ALA A 583 -31.29 22.11 1.78
C ALA A 583 -29.76 22.20 1.86
N GLU A 584 -29.08 22.41 0.73
CA GLU A 584 -27.62 22.56 0.61
C GLU A 584 -27.15 24.00 0.97
N GLY A 585 -28.09 24.90 1.29
CA GLY A 585 -27.77 26.29 1.60
C GLY A 585 -26.99 26.43 2.91
N ARG A 586 -25.93 27.25 2.90
CA ARG A 586 -25.07 27.57 4.08
C ARG A 586 -25.81 28.06 5.34
N GLU A 587 -27.09 28.44 5.22
CA GLU A 587 -27.94 28.76 6.37
C GLU A 587 -28.54 27.50 7.00
N HIS A 588 -29.12 26.58 6.20
CA HIS A 588 -29.62 25.29 6.69
C HIS A 588 -28.48 24.46 7.30
N GLN A 589 -27.37 24.35 6.58
CA GLN A 589 -26.18 23.62 7.05
C GLN A 589 -25.71 24.08 8.45
N LYS A 590 -25.79 25.39 8.75
CA LYS A 590 -25.43 25.95 10.06
C LYS A 590 -26.48 25.71 11.15
N LEU A 591 -27.73 25.49 10.78
CA LEU A 591 -28.79 25.12 11.72
C LEU A 591 -28.68 23.65 12.13
N VAL A 592 -28.25 22.78 11.19
CA VAL A 592 -28.16 21.33 11.42
C VAL A 592 -26.75 20.81 11.67
N ALA A 593 -25.70 21.63 11.63
CA ALA A 593 -24.31 21.18 11.83
C ALA A 593 -24.12 20.36 13.11
N ASP A 594 -24.66 20.86 14.25
CA ASP A 594 -24.61 20.14 15.53
C ASP A 594 -25.38 18.81 15.46
N GLN A 595 -26.46 18.73 14.69
CA GLN A 595 -27.26 17.51 14.52
C GLN A 595 -26.56 16.50 13.61
N VAL A 596 -25.98 16.95 12.49
CA VAL A 596 -25.20 16.15 11.55
C VAL A 596 -23.96 15.54 12.23
N LEU A 597 -23.37 16.25 13.21
CA LEU A 597 -22.29 15.74 14.06
C LEU A 597 -22.80 14.83 15.19
N ALA A 598 -23.90 15.17 15.88
CA ALA A 598 -24.34 14.47 17.09
C ALA A 598 -25.24 13.24 16.83
N ASP A 599 -26.07 13.26 15.79
CA ASP A 599 -26.84 12.10 15.33
C ASP A 599 -25.97 11.16 14.46
N GLY A 600 -24.78 11.62 14.07
CA GLY A 600 -23.79 10.92 13.25
C GLY A 600 -24.11 10.94 11.76
N MET A 601 -23.18 11.47 10.95
CA MET A 601 -23.03 11.03 9.56
C MET A 601 -22.37 9.65 9.44
N ILE A 602 -21.82 9.16 10.55
CA ILE A 602 -21.08 7.91 10.71
C ILE A 602 -22.07 6.75 10.49
N PHE A 603 -22.24 6.37 9.22
CA PHE A 603 -22.89 5.13 8.80
C PHE A 603 -21.89 3.98 8.68
N SER A 604 -20.61 4.31 8.56
CA SER A 604 -19.50 3.46 9.01
C SER A 604 -19.34 3.61 10.52
#